data_AF-A0A6V7J2Z9-F1
#
_entry.id   AF-A0A6V7J2Z9-F1
#
_cell.length_a   1.000
_cell.length_b   1.000
_cell.length_c   1.000
_cell.angle_alpha   90.00
_cell.angle_beta   90.00
_cell.angle_gamma   90.00
#
_symmetry.space_group_name_H-M   'P 1'
#
loop_
_entity.id
_entity.type
_entity.pdbx_description
1 polymer ?
#
loop_
_entity_poly.entity_id
_entity_poly.type
_entity_poly.pdbx_seq_one_letter_code
_entity_poly.pdbx_strand_id
1 'polypeptide(L)' 'NVEEGRAGAFKVLIDRVGGWPLIMNDGEWERQRLSWQDVHGKLFKTLVSPALFQCGVLADPKNASNNVLA' A
#
# COMPACT_ATOMS: atom_id res chain seq x y z
N ASN A 1 23.60 -10.97 11.97
CA ASN A 1 22.84 -11.77 11.00
C ASN A 1 22.05 -10.83 10.11
N VAL A 2 22.51 -10.54 8.89
CA VAL A 2 21.92 -9.49 8.03
C VAL A 2 20.54 -9.88 7.50
N GLU A 3 20.28 -11.17 7.33
CA GLU A 3 19.00 -11.67 6.82
C GLU A 3 17.84 -11.51 7.81
N GLU A 4 18.07 -11.75 9.12
CA GLU A 4 17.08 -11.46 10.17
C GLU A 4 16.70 -9.98 10.21
N GLY A 5 17.66 -9.08 9.99
CA GLY A 5 17.41 -7.64 9.92
C GLY A 5 16.54 -7.24 8.72
N ARG A 6 16.75 -7.86 7.55
CA ARG A 6 15.97 -7.60 6.34
C ARG A 6 14.54 -8.15 6.43
N ALA A 7 14.40 -9.37 6.93
CA ALA A 7 13.09 -9.98 7.14
C ALA A 7 12.25 -9.16 8.15
N GLY A 8 12.88 -8.67 9.22
CA GLY A 8 12.23 -7.79 10.19
C GLY A 8 11.73 -6.48 9.56
N ALA A 9 12.57 -5.80 8.77
CA ALA A 9 12.18 -4.58 8.08
C ALA A 9 11.02 -4.80 7.09
N PHE A 10 11.05 -5.91 6.36
CA PHE A 10 9.97 -6.28 5.44
C PHE A 10 8.66 -6.55 6.19
N LYS A 11 8.72 -7.28 7.31
CA LYS A 11 7.52 -7.53 8.12
C LYS A 11 6.89 -6.25 8.66
N VAL A 12 7.70 -5.28 9.11
CA VAL A 12 7.20 -3.96 9.53
C VAL A 12 6.47 -3.23 8.40
N LEU A 13 6.95 -3.33 7.16
CA LEU A 13 6.27 -2.74 5.99
C LEU A 13 4.95 -3.42 5.69
N ILE A 14 4.92 -4.76 5.70
CA ILE A 14 3.71 -5.56 5.50
C ILE A 14 2.64 -5.22 6.55
N ASP A 15 3.03 -5.18 7.82
CA ASP A 15 2.10 -4.89 8.91
C ASP A 15 1.51 -3.46 8.80
N ARG A 16 2.29 -2.48 8.28
CA ARG A 16 1.81 -1.11 8.02
C ARG A 16 0.75 -1.02 6.90
N VAL A 17 0.76 -1.92 5.93
CA VAL A 17 -0.18 -1.90 4.80
C VAL A 17 -1.42 -2.78 5.01
N GLY A 18 -1.53 -3.45 6.16
CA GLY A 18 -2.67 -4.30 6.50
C GLY A 18 -2.34 -5.80 6.59
N GLY A 19 -1.06 -6.16 6.56
CA GLY A 19 -0.62 -7.54 6.64
C GLY A 19 -0.68 -8.29 5.31
N TRP A 20 -0.33 -9.57 5.35
CA TRP A 20 -0.37 -10.46 4.20
C TRP A 20 -0.91 -11.83 4.63
N PRO A 21 -2.11 -12.26 4.17
CA PRO A 21 -2.73 -13.52 4.58
C PRO A 21 -1.81 -14.76 4.52
N LEU A 22 -0.89 -14.82 3.54
CA LEU A 22 0.01 -15.97 3.34
C LEU A 22 0.97 -16.22 4.51
N ILE A 23 1.23 -15.22 5.35
CA ILE A 23 2.18 -15.30 6.49
C ILE A 23 1.52 -15.00 7.83
N MET A 24 0.20 -14.84 7.84
CA MET A 24 -0.60 -14.56 9.03
C MET A 24 -1.34 -15.82 9.47
N ASN A 25 -1.85 -15.82 10.70
CA ASN A 25 -2.66 -16.93 11.17
C ASN A 25 -4.03 -16.93 10.48
N ASP A 26 -4.66 -18.11 10.44
CA ASP A 26 -5.97 -18.29 9.83
C ASP A 26 -7.02 -17.34 10.42
N GLY A 27 -7.71 -16.62 9.53
CA GLY A 27 -8.73 -15.63 9.89
C GLY A 27 -8.21 -14.36 10.56
N GLU A 28 -6.90 -14.21 10.79
CA GLU A 28 -6.32 -13.00 11.39
C GLU A 28 -6.51 -11.77 10.47
N TRP A 29 -6.26 -11.95 9.17
CA TRP A 29 -6.43 -10.89 8.18
C TRP A 29 -7.90 -10.45 8.04
N GLU A 30 -8.83 -11.41 8.00
CA GLU A 30 -10.27 -11.15 7.89
C GLU A 30 -10.82 -10.38 9.10
N ARG A 31 -10.32 -10.67 10.30
CA ARG A 31 -10.72 -9.96 11.53
C ARG A 31 -10.38 -8.48 11.51
N GLN A 32 -9.39 -8.06 10.72
CA GLN A 32 -9.05 -6.65 10.56
C GLN A 32 -10.12 -5.86 9.79
N ARG A 33 -11.00 -6.56 9.04
CA ARG A 33 -12.12 -5.96 8.27
C ARG A 33 -11.67 -4.81 7.35
N LEU A 34 -10.48 -4.93 6.77
CA LEU A 34 -9.95 -3.94 5.84
C LEU A 34 -10.67 -4.03 4.50
N SER A 35 -11.04 -2.87 3.95
CA SER A 35 -11.47 -2.79 2.56
C SER A 35 -10.27 -2.83 1.61
N TRP A 36 -10.49 -3.15 0.34
CA TRP A 36 -9.41 -3.08 -0.65
C TRP A 36 -8.88 -1.65 -0.80
N GLN A 37 -9.72 -0.63 -0.60
CA GLN A 37 -9.34 0.78 -0.63
C GLN A 37 -8.36 1.13 0.50
N ASP A 38 -8.55 0.56 1.69
CA ASP A 38 -7.65 0.77 2.83
C ASP A 38 -6.26 0.22 2.53
N VAL A 39 -6.19 -1.02 2.02
CA VAL A 39 -4.93 -1.69 1.69
C VAL A 39 -4.22 -0.99 0.53
N HIS A 40 -4.94 -0.74 -0.57
CA HIS A 40 -4.39 -0.02 -1.73
C HIS A 40 -3.88 1.35 -1.30
N GLY A 41 -4.71 2.15 -0.61
CA GLY A 41 -4.35 3.50 -0.20
C GLY A 41 -3.12 3.54 0.71
N LYS A 42 -3.01 2.60 1.67
CA LYS A 42 -1.82 2.48 2.54
C LYS A 42 -0.58 2.08 1.74
N LEU A 43 -0.70 1.11 0.84
CA LEU A 43 0.41 0.66 -0.01
C LEU A 43 0.92 1.79 -0.89
N PHE A 44 0.02 2.50 -1.56
CA PHE A 44 0.35 3.63 -2.43
C PHE A 44 1.03 4.76 -1.64
N LYS A 45 0.50 5.12 -0.46
CA LYS A 45 1.11 6.16 0.39
C LYS A 45 2.45 5.76 1.00
N THR A 46 2.67 4.47 1.26
CA THR A 46 3.88 4.00 1.96
C THR A 46 5.02 3.70 1.00
N LEU A 47 4.72 3.08 -0.15
CA LEU A 47 5.73 2.57 -1.08
C LEU A 47 5.70 3.27 -2.44
N VAL A 48 4.77 4.21 -2.67
CA VAL A 48 4.53 4.83 -3.99
C VAL A 48 4.29 3.77 -5.07
N SER A 49 3.75 2.62 -4.66
CA SER A 49 3.54 1.45 -5.50
C SER A 49 2.05 1.18 -5.62
N PRO A 50 1.44 1.38 -6.81
CA PRO A 50 0.05 1.01 -7.05
C PRO A 50 -0.07 -0.50 -7.25
N ALA A 51 -0.93 -1.17 -6.47
CA ALA A 51 -1.21 -2.60 -6.64
C ALA A 51 -2.33 -2.89 -7.65
N LEU A 52 -3.38 -2.07 -7.67
CA LEU A 52 -4.57 -2.32 -8.52
C LEU A 52 -4.67 -1.33 -9.69
N PHE A 53 -4.45 -0.06 -9.42
CA PHE A 53 -4.46 1.01 -10.42
C PHE A 53 -3.55 2.13 -9.96
N GLN A 54 -2.98 2.85 -10.91
CA GLN A 54 -2.21 4.05 -10.62
C GLN A 54 -3.15 5.23 -10.42
N CYS A 55 -2.86 6.03 -9.41
CA CYS A 55 -3.47 7.34 -9.18
C CYS A 55 -2.33 8.34 -9.01
N GLY A 56 -2.43 9.50 -9.62
CA GLY A 56 -1.42 10.54 -9.55
C GLY A 56 -2.03 11.93 -9.63
N VAL A 57 -1.24 12.92 -9.23
CA VAL A 57 -1.53 14.33 -9.44
C VAL A 57 -0.71 14.78 -10.63
N LEU A 58 -1.37 15.11 -11.73
CA LEU A 58 -0.74 15.57 -12.97
C LEU A 58 -1.22 16.98 -13.31
N ALA A 59 -0.45 17.72 -14.11
CA ALA A 59 -0.92 18.97 -14.69
C ALA A 59 -2.13 18.73 -15.59
N ASP A 60 -3.14 19.59 -15.49
CA ASP A 60 -4.32 19.51 -16.35
C ASP A 60 -3.90 19.78 -17.81
N PRO A 61 -4.10 18.83 -18.74
CA PRO A 61 -3.71 19.00 -20.14
C PRO A 61 -4.49 20.14 -20.84
N LYS A 62 -5.62 20.57 -20.30
CA LYS A 62 -6.42 21.68 -20.82
C LYS A 62 -6.09 23.02 -20.16
N ASN A 63 -5.46 23.01 -18.98
CA ASN A 63 -5.05 24.20 -18.27
C ASN A 63 -3.88 23.92 -17.33
N ALA A 64 -2.64 24.16 -17.80
CA ALA A 64 -1.43 23.87 -17.04
C ALA A 64 -1.28 24.65 -15.72
N SER A 65 -2.14 25.63 -15.42
CA SER A 65 -2.20 26.28 -14.10
C SER A 65 -2.91 25.44 -13.03
N ASN A 66 -3.59 24.36 -13.42
CA ASN A 66 -4.32 23.45 -12.53
C ASN A 66 -3.68 22.05 -12.51
N ASN A 67 -3.98 21.29 -11.45
CA ASN A 67 -3.68 19.87 -11.36
C ASN A 67 -4.98 19.04 -11.38
N VAL A 68 -4.89 17.81 -11.87
CA VAL A 68 -5.98 16.82 -11.90
C VAL A 68 -5.53 15.50 -11.29
N LEU A 69 -6.51 14.76 -10.75
CA LEU A 69 -6.33 13.35 -10.41
C LEU A 69 -6.44 12.52 -11.69
N ALA A 70 -5.45 11.67 -11.93
CA ALA A 70 -5.37 10.79 -13.09
C ALA A 70 -4.97 9.38 -12.67
#